data_AF-A0A485CRP0-F1
#
_entry.id   AF-A0A485CRP0-F1
#
_cell.length_a   1.000
_cell.length_b   1.000
_cell.length_c   1.000
_cell.angle_alpha   90.00
_cell.angle_beta   90.00
_cell.angle_gamma   90.00
#
_symmetry.space_group_name_H-M   'P 1'
#
loop_
_entity.id
_entity.type
_entity.pdbx_description
1 polymer ?
#
loop_
_entity_poly.entity_id
_entity_poly.type
_entity_poly.pdbx_seq_one_letter_code
_entity_poly.pdbx_strand_id
1 'polypeptide(L)'
;MSQGPIEESMRILPTGYWKGSGMAILLDAMAAFLTAGSPTNEIDKIQQGSCTGASQVFMVFDPEHFGGAEFSENMAQSVAEYVKTSAPAEGIKEVYYPGEMEMKNRANFMNSGIPVDDGVWTEVVQLAERRVL
;
A
#
# COMPACT_ATOMS: atom_id res chain seq x y z
N MET A 1 -16.06 9.87 -20.35
CA MET A 1 -16.90 8.78 -19.80
C MET A 1 -17.15 9.13 -18.35
N SER A 2 -18.35 9.63 -18.02
CA SER A 2 -18.69 10.02 -16.64
C SER A 2 -18.88 8.79 -15.76
N GLN A 3 -18.49 8.89 -14.49
CA GLN A 3 -18.46 7.80 -13.49
C GLN A 3 -19.83 7.50 -12.87
N GLY A 4 -20.93 7.83 -13.56
CA GLY A 4 -22.30 7.79 -13.02
C GLY A 4 -22.71 6.46 -12.34
N PRO A 5 -22.45 5.28 -12.94
CA PRO A 5 -22.85 4.01 -12.33
C PRO A 5 -22.00 3.60 -11.11
N ILE A 6 -20.80 4.15 -10.96
CA ILE A 6 -19.86 3.78 -9.90
C ILE A 6 -20.16 4.59 -8.63
N GLU A 7 -20.44 5.88 -8.79
CA GLU A 7 -20.87 6.78 -7.72
C GLU A 7 -22.15 6.27 -7.04
N GLU A 8 -23.09 5.72 -7.82
CA GLU A 8 -24.30 5.07 -7.30
C GLU A 8 -24.03 3.76 -6.54
N SER A 9 -22.97 3.04 -6.92
CA SER A 9 -22.64 1.72 -6.36
C SER A 9 -21.68 1.75 -5.16
N MET A 10 -21.04 2.90 -4.90
CA MET A 10 -19.97 3.09 -3.89
C MET A 10 -18.82 2.07 -4.01
N ARG A 11 -18.63 1.45 -5.18
CA ARG A 11 -17.58 0.45 -5.40
C ARG A 11 -16.23 1.13 -5.58
N ILE A 12 -15.21 0.59 -4.92
CA ILE A 12 -13.83 1.05 -5.04
C ILE A 12 -13.37 0.84 -6.49
N LEU A 13 -12.85 1.90 -7.12
CA LEU A 13 -12.27 1.80 -8.45
C LEU A 13 -10.82 1.31 -8.38
N PRO A 14 -10.46 0.30 -9.18
CA PRO A 14 -9.07 -0.11 -9.29
C PRO A 14 -8.25 0.96 -10.01
N THR A 15 -7.03 1.19 -9.53
CA THR A 15 -6.08 2.15 -10.11
C THR A 15 -5.83 1.83 -11.59
N GLY A 16 -6.08 2.79 -12.49
CA GLY A 16 -5.95 2.55 -13.93
C GLY A 16 -7.02 1.63 -14.53
N TYR A 17 -8.19 1.52 -13.89
CA TYR A 17 -9.36 0.77 -14.34
C TYR A 17 -9.02 -0.69 -14.65
N TRP A 18 -9.15 -1.10 -15.91
CA TRP A 18 -8.97 -2.49 -16.35
C TRP A 18 -7.56 -3.04 -16.10
N LYS A 19 -6.53 -2.19 -16.09
CA LYS A 19 -5.17 -2.61 -15.74
C LYS A 19 -5.05 -2.94 -14.25
N GLY A 20 -5.62 -2.08 -13.40
CA GLY A 20 -5.68 -2.32 -11.95
C GLY A 20 -6.52 -3.55 -11.61
N SER A 21 -7.66 -3.74 -12.29
CA SER A 21 -8.49 -4.94 -12.13
C SER A 21 -7.71 -6.21 -12.47
N GLY A 22 -7.01 -6.22 -13.61
CA GLY A 22 -6.18 -7.36 -14.00
C GLY A 22 -5.07 -7.66 -13.00
N MET A 23 -4.39 -6.62 -12.51
CA MET A 23 -3.34 -6.77 -11.51
C MET A 23 -3.88 -7.32 -10.17
N ALA A 24 -5.04 -6.85 -9.71
CA ALA A 24 -5.66 -7.32 -8.49
C ALA A 24 -6.03 -8.82 -8.56
N ILE A 25 -6.63 -9.26 -9.68
CA ILE A 25 -6.97 -10.67 -9.92
C ILE A 25 -5.71 -11.54 -9.96
N LEU A 26 -4.66 -11.07 -10.64
CA LEU A 26 -3.39 -11.81 -10.72
C LEU A 26 -2.76 -12.00 -9.33
N LEU A 27 -2.69 -10.93 -8.53
CA LEU A 27 -2.10 -10.97 -7.20
C LEU A 27 -2.88 -11.89 -6.25
N ASP A 28 -4.23 -11.84 -6.28
CA ASP A 28 -5.08 -12.72 -5.48
C ASP A 28 -4.88 -14.20 -5.84
N ALA A 29 -4.90 -14.51 -7.13
CA ALA A 29 -4.68 -15.87 -7.62
C ALA A 29 -3.28 -16.39 -7.25
N MET A 30 -2.24 -15.56 -7.41
CA MET A 30 -0.88 -15.93 -7.01
C MET A 30 -0.76 -16.14 -5.51
N ALA A 31 -1.37 -15.27 -4.70
CA ALA A 31 -1.33 -15.39 -3.25
C ALA A 31 -1.98 -16.69 -2.79
N ALA A 32 -3.22 -16.95 -3.20
CA ALA A 32 -3.95 -18.16 -2.86
C ALA A 32 -3.23 -19.43 -3.35
N PHE A 33 -2.71 -19.41 -4.57
CA PHE A 33 -2.02 -20.56 -5.15
C PHE A 33 -0.71 -20.90 -4.42
N LEU A 34 0.14 -19.89 -4.16
CA LEU A 34 1.44 -20.11 -3.52
C LEU A 34 1.33 -20.50 -2.04
N THR A 35 0.28 -20.05 -1.35
CA THR A 35 0.05 -20.39 0.06
C THR A 35 -0.81 -21.64 0.25
N ALA A 36 -1.36 -22.21 -0.84
CA ALA A 36 -2.48 -23.16 -0.79
C ALA A 36 -3.66 -22.63 0.06
N GLY A 37 -3.84 -21.31 0.06
CA GLY A 37 -4.90 -20.61 0.78
C GLY A 37 -6.11 -20.31 -0.09
N SER A 38 -7.04 -19.52 0.45
CA SER A 38 -8.26 -19.16 -0.25
C SER A 38 -8.08 -17.90 -1.10
N PRO A 39 -8.61 -17.88 -2.35
CA PRO A 39 -8.77 -16.66 -3.14
C PRO A 39 -9.93 -15.80 -2.63
N THR A 40 -10.00 -14.56 -3.11
CA THR A 40 -10.99 -13.55 -2.64
C THR A 40 -12.44 -14.05 -2.73
N ASN A 41 -12.82 -14.80 -3.76
CA ASN A 41 -14.18 -15.33 -3.92
C ASN A 41 -14.56 -16.43 -2.90
N GLU A 42 -13.56 -17.06 -2.26
CA GLU A 42 -13.79 -17.99 -1.15
C GLU A 42 -13.76 -17.27 0.19
N ILE A 43 -12.85 -16.31 0.36
CA ILE A 43 -12.78 -15.47 1.56
C ILE A 43 -14.11 -14.73 1.79
N ASP A 44 -14.73 -14.22 0.72
CA ASP A 44 -16.03 -13.52 0.79
C ASP A 44 -17.14 -14.39 1.41
N LYS A 45 -17.05 -15.72 1.27
CA LYS A 45 -18.02 -16.66 1.86
C LYS A 45 -17.84 -16.86 3.36
N ILE A 46 -16.69 -16.49 3.92
CA ILE A 46 -16.39 -16.64 5.36
C ILE A 46 -17.26 -15.66 6.17
N GLN A 47 -17.63 -14.51 5.61
CA GLN A 47 -18.49 -13.49 6.25
C GLN A 47 -18.04 -13.03 7.65
N GLN A 48 -16.76 -13.20 8.00
CA GLN A 48 -16.18 -12.79 9.29
C GLN A 48 -15.42 -11.46 9.21
N GLY A 49 -15.85 -10.58 8.31
CA GLY A 49 -15.23 -9.26 8.11
C GLY A 49 -14.00 -9.27 7.19
N SER A 50 -13.51 -8.06 6.90
CA SER A 50 -12.33 -7.86 6.07
C SER A 50 -11.07 -8.34 6.80
N CYS A 51 -10.19 -9.08 6.12
CA CYS A 51 -8.89 -9.61 6.59
C CYS A 51 -8.85 -10.97 7.30
N THR A 52 -9.98 -11.67 7.50
CA THR A 52 -9.95 -13.05 8.02
C THR A 52 -9.70 -14.05 6.88
N GLY A 53 -8.67 -14.90 7.01
CA GLY A 53 -8.36 -15.92 5.99
C GLY A 53 -7.57 -15.40 4.78
N ALA A 54 -6.91 -14.25 4.90
CA ALA A 54 -6.11 -13.68 3.82
C ALA A 54 -4.87 -14.53 3.48
N SER A 55 -4.69 -14.80 2.19
CA SER A 55 -3.48 -15.40 1.66
C SER A 55 -2.39 -14.34 1.50
N GLN A 56 -1.18 -14.57 2.04
CA GLN A 56 -0.07 -13.61 2.00
C GLN A 56 1.20 -14.28 1.49
N VAL A 57 1.91 -13.60 0.59
CA VAL A 57 3.19 -14.05 0.04
C VAL A 57 4.24 -12.99 0.30
N PHE A 58 5.38 -13.41 0.84
CA PHE A 58 6.57 -12.59 1.02
C PHE A 58 7.66 -13.10 0.09
N MET A 59 8.25 -12.20 -0.70
CA MET A 59 9.35 -12.52 -1.60
C MET A 59 10.59 -11.75 -1.13
N VAL A 60 11.68 -12.47 -0.90
CA VAL A 60 12.97 -11.89 -0.52
C VAL A 60 13.97 -12.22 -1.62
N PHE A 61 14.60 -11.18 -2.16
CA PHE A 61 15.64 -11.31 -3.17
C PHE A 61 16.97 -10.92 -2.53
N ASP A 62 17.94 -11.82 -2.57
CA ASP A 62 19.29 -11.55 -2.06
C ASP A 62 20.13 -10.86 -3.15
N PRO A 63 20.53 -9.57 -2.95
CA PRO A 63 21.29 -8.80 -3.94
C PRO A 63 22.60 -9.46 -4.38
N GLU A 64 23.21 -10.30 -3.55
CA GLU A 64 24.44 -11.01 -3.88
C GLU A 64 24.29 -11.90 -5.14
N HIS A 65 23.07 -12.35 -5.43
CA HIS A 65 22.76 -13.15 -6.61
C HIS A 65 22.54 -12.30 -7.89
N PHE A 66 22.51 -10.96 -7.76
CA PHE A 66 22.15 -10.02 -8.84
C PHE A 66 23.22 -8.96 -9.13
N GLY A 67 24.48 -9.23 -8.75
CA GLY A 67 25.61 -8.31 -8.95
C GLY A 67 26.13 -7.68 -7.66
N GLY A 68 25.64 -8.10 -6.50
CA GLY A 68 26.10 -7.63 -5.19
C GLY A 68 25.30 -6.45 -4.66
N ALA A 69 25.49 -6.18 -3.36
CA ALA A 69 24.84 -5.06 -2.68
C ALA A 69 25.18 -3.69 -3.31
N GLU A 70 26.46 -3.45 -3.64
CA GLU A 70 26.90 -2.16 -4.20
C GLU A 70 26.26 -1.86 -5.57
N PHE A 71 26.22 -2.85 -6.45
CA PHE A 71 25.58 -2.71 -7.75
C PHE A 71 24.09 -2.38 -7.62
N SER A 72 23.40 -3.09 -6.72
CA SER A 72 21.97 -2.91 -6.48
C SER A 72 21.66 -1.54 -5.89
N GLU A 73 22.47 -1.06 -4.94
CA GLU A 73 22.33 0.28 -4.35
C GLU A 73 22.56 1.37 -5.40
N ASN A 74 23.63 1.27 -6.19
CA ASN A 74 23.93 2.23 -7.25
C ASN A 74 22.82 2.29 -8.31
N MET A 75 22.24 1.14 -8.67
CA MET A 75 21.09 1.08 -9.58
C MET A 75 19.86 1.76 -8.99
N ALA A 76 19.51 1.43 -7.74
CA ALA A 76 18.36 2.01 -7.05
C ALA A 76 18.49 3.54 -6.91
N GLN A 77 19.69 4.00 -6.53
CA GLN A 77 20.01 5.43 -6.43
C GLN A 77 19.87 6.12 -7.79
N SER A 78 20.41 5.55 -8.86
CA SER A 78 20.29 6.11 -10.21
C SER A 78 18.85 6.27 -10.66
N VAL A 79 17.99 5.28 -10.40
CA VAL A 79 16.55 5.34 -10.70
C VAL A 79 15.85 6.41 -9.86
N ALA A 80 16.16 6.49 -8.56
CA ALA A 80 15.58 7.50 -7.67
C ALA A 80 15.95 8.93 -8.11
N GLU A 81 17.22 9.15 -8.47
CA GLU A 81 17.71 10.43 -9.02
C GLU A 81 17.02 10.79 -10.33
N TYR A 82 16.85 9.83 -11.23
CA TYR A 82 16.14 10.05 -12.51
C TYR A 82 14.67 10.44 -12.31
N VAL A 83 13.95 9.77 -11.41
CA VAL A 83 12.57 10.13 -11.05
C VAL A 83 12.53 11.53 -10.44
N LYS A 84 13.47 11.85 -9.55
CA LYS A 84 13.50 13.14 -8.85
C LYS A 84 13.78 14.33 -9.77
N THR A 85 14.59 14.12 -10.80
CA THR A 85 14.94 15.15 -11.79
C THR A 85 13.92 15.28 -12.92
N SER A 86 12.85 14.49 -12.91
CA SER A 86 11.78 14.57 -13.91
C SER A 86 11.02 15.89 -13.81
N ALA A 87 10.56 16.39 -14.97
CA ALA A 87 9.77 17.62 -15.04
C ALA A 87 8.45 17.45 -14.24
N PRO A 88 8.16 18.32 -13.26
CA PRO A 88 6.90 18.27 -12.53
C PRO A 88 5.70 18.56 -13.45
N ALA A 89 4.56 17.96 -13.13
CA ALA A 89 3.30 18.32 -13.77
C ALA A 89 2.86 19.74 -13.38
N GLU A 90 1.97 20.34 -14.18
CA GLU A 90 1.43 21.67 -13.88
C GLU A 90 0.82 21.74 -12.47
N GLY A 91 1.21 22.75 -11.69
CA GLY A 91 0.77 22.92 -10.30
C GLY A 91 1.49 22.04 -9.27
N ILE A 92 2.35 21.12 -9.69
CA ILE A 92 3.15 20.27 -8.79
C ILE A 92 4.56 20.87 -8.65
N LYS A 93 5.02 21.03 -7.39
CA LYS A 93 6.33 21.64 -7.10
C LYS A 93 7.49 20.65 -7.13
N GLU A 94 7.22 19.39 -6.79
CA GLU A 94 8.25 18.38 -6.56
C GLU A 94 7.70 16.99 -6.94
N VAL A 95 8.53 16.19 -7.61
CA VAL A 95 8.24 14.79 -7.97
C VAL A 95 8.84 13.89 -6.91
N TYR A 96 8.14 12.86 -6.45
CA TYR A 96 8.64 11.92 -5.44
C TYR A 96 8.75 10.51 -6.01
N TYR A 97 9.78 9.76 -5.60
CA TYR A 97 9.83 8.32 -5.84
C TYR A 97 9.04 7.56 -4.75
N PRO A 98 8.57 6.33 -5.04
CA PRO A 98 7.81 5.53 -4.06
C PRO A 98 8.60 5.33 -2.75
N GLY A 99 7.98 5.66 -1.61
CA GLY A 99 8.60 5.55 -0.28
C GLY A 99 9.25 6.84 0.24
N GLU A 100 9.53 7.83 -0.61
CA GLU A 100 10.20 9.07 -0.21
C GLU A 100 9.36 9.88 0.81
N MET A 101 8.05 9.99 0.55
CA MET A 101 7.13 10.74 1.41
C MET A 101 6.93 10.04 2.75
N GLU A 102 6.83 8.71 2.75
CA GLU A 102 6.68 7.90 3.96
C GLU A 102 7.90 8.06 4.87
N MET A 103 9.10 8.09 4.31
CA MET A 103 10.35 8.34 5.05
C MET A 103 10.38 9.77 5.63
N LYS A 104 10.02 10.78 4.82
CA LYS A 104 9.93 12.18 5.28
C LYS A 104 8.91 12.35 6.41
N ASN A 105 7.72 11.78 6.25
CA ASN A 105 6.65 11.83 7.24
C ASN A 105 7.06 11.11 8.53
N ARG A 106 7.68 9.92 8.44
CA ARG A 106 8.22 9.20 9.60
C ARG A 106 9.23 10.06 10.36
N ALA A 107 10.20 10.66 9.68
CA ALA A 107 11.19 11.51 10.32
C ALA A 107 10.55 12.74 10.99
N ASN A 108 9.55 13.36 10.34
CA ASN A 108 8.80 14.46 10.93
C ASN A 108 8.05 14.02 12.19
N PHE A 109 7.23 12.97 12.11
CA PHE A 109 6.38 12.53 13.22
C PHE A 109 7.16 11.98 14.42
N MET A 110 8.37 11.45 14.20
CA MET A 110 9.26 11.08 15.31
C MET A 110 9.71 12.31 16.13
N ASN A 111 9.77 13.49 15.51
CA ASN A 111 10.20 14.73 16.16
C ASN A 111 9.03 15.60 16.63
N SER A 112 7.96 15.69 15.85
CA SER A 112 6.81 16.58 16.10
C SER A 112 5.58 15.87 16.68
N GLY A 113 5.63 14.54 16.81
CA GLY A 113 4.49 13.72 17.19
C GLY A 113 3.65 13.28 15.99
N ILE A 114 2.83 12.25 16.18
CA ILE A 114 1.92 11.74 15.14
C ILE A 114 0.64 12.58 15.21
N PRO A 115 0.23 13.24 14.11
CA PRO A 115 -1.06 13.92 14.06
C PRO A 115 -2.18 12.87 14.09
N VAL A 116 -3.15 13.06 14.98
CA VAL A 116 -4.32 12.19 15.12
C VAL A 116 -5.55 13.09 15.12
N ASP A 117 -6.61 12.63 14.45
CA ASP A 117 -7.92 13.27 14.51
C ASP A 117 -8.52 13.15 15.92
N ASP A 118 -9.13 14.23 16.42
CA ASP A 118 -9.67 14.28 17.79
C ASP A 118 -10.75 13.21 18.05
N GLY A 119 -11.55 12.87 17.03
CA GLY A 119 -12.56 11.82 17.10
C GLY A 119 -11.91 10.44 17.25
N VAL A 120 -10.93 10.14 16.41
CA VAL A 120 -10.15 8.89 16.51
C VAL A 120 -9.42 8.80 17.85
N TRP A 121 -8.83 9.90 18.32
CA TRP A 121 -8.14 9.91 19.62
C TRP A 121 -9.11 9.63 20.78
N THR A 122 -10.31 10.20 20.72
CA THR A 122 -11.38 9.94 21.70
C THR A 122 -11.75 8.46 21.73
N GLU A 123 -11.92 7.83 20.56
CA GLU A 123 -12.21 6.38 20.49
C GLU A 123 -11.08 5.54 21.09
N VAL A 124 -9.82 5.89 20.80
CA VAL A 124 -8.64 5.20 21.36
C VAL A 124 -8.61 5.29 22.88
N VAL A 125 -8.86 6.48 23.46
CA VAL A 125 -8.91 6.66 24.92
C VAL A 125 -10.03 5.83 25.54
N GLN A 126 -11.23 5.84 24.96
CA GLN A 126 -12.35 5.03 25.44
C GLN A 126 -12.08 3.52 25.36
N LEU A 127 -11.32 3.06 24.36
CA LEU A 127 -10.90 1.66 24.27
C LEU A 127 -9.87 1.29 25.34
N ALA A 128 -8.95 2.21 25.66
CA ALA A 128 -7.97 2.01 26.72
C ALA A 128 -8.62 1.91 28.11
N GLU A 129 -9.58 2.78 28.41
CA GLU A 129 -10.32 2.77 29.69
C GLU A 129 -11.17 1.50 29.86
N ARG A 130 -11.78 1.01 28.77
CA ARG A 130 -12.57 -0.24 28.78
C ARG A 130 -11.74 -1.50 29.05
N ARG A 131 -10.42 -1.45 28.87
CA ARG A 131 -9.51 -2.60 29.01
C ARG A 131 -8.70 -2.61 30.30
N VAL A 132 -9.02 -1.75 31.28
CA VAL A 132 -8.46 -1.89 32.63
C VAL A 132 -9.11 -3.11 33.31
N LEU A 133 -8.49 -4.27 33.09
CA LEU A 133 -8.62 -5.46 33.95
C LEU A 133 -7.55 -5.41 35.05
#